data_AF-A0A2V7YG80-F1
#
_entry.id   AF-A0A2V7YG80-F1
#
_cell.length_a   1.000
_cell.length_b   1.000
_cell.length_c   1.000
_cell.angle_alpha   90.00
_cell.angle_beta   90.00
_cell.angle_gamma   90.00
#
_symmetry.space_group_name_H-M   'P 1'
#
loop_
_entity.id
_entity.type
_entity.pdbx_description
1 polymer ?
#
loop_
_entity_poly.entity_id
_entity_poly.type
_entity_poly.pdbx_seq_one_letter_code
_entity_poly.pdbx_strand_id
1 'polypeptide(L)'
;MALLDSYDQVIRDMELYLIHEVRKDHNREFYLLRSVPGIGEILSLTLLYEIHDLSRFPRVQDFLSYARLVKGAHESDGKKKKRTGGKMGNVHLKWAFSEAAALFLRGNSVGQKYFARLEKKHGKGKALSILAAKLGRAVYYMLLRNKPFELQRFVAA
;
A
#
# COMPACT_ATOMS: atom_id res chain seq x y z
N MET A 1 -2.66 -24.22 -24.20
CA MET A 1 -3.37 -23.01 -23.73
C MET A 1 -4.50 -23.36 -22.75
N ALA A 2 -5.28 -24.43 -22.95
CA ALA A 2 -6.42 -24.81 -22.09
C ALA A 2 -6.21 -24.78 -20.57
N LEU A 3 -5.02 -25.13 -20.06
CA LEU A 3 -4.72 -25.06 -18.62
C LEU A 3 -4.68 -23.61 -18.10
N LEU A 4 -4.08 -22.68 -18.86
CA LEU A 4 -4.02 -21.26 -18.49
C LEU A 4 -5.44 -20.66 -18.50
N ASP A 5 -6.22 -20.96 -19.53
CA ASP A 5 -7.60 -20.50 -19.65
C ASP A 5 -8.46 -20.99 -18.47
N SER A 6 -8.23 -22.23 -17.99
CA SER A 6 -8.93 -22.77 -16.82
C SER A 6 -8.57 -22.04 -15.52
N TYR A 7 -7.30 -21.67 -15.33
CA TYR A 7 -6.87 -20.91 -14.16
C TYR A 7 -7.38 -19.46 -14.20
N ASP A 8 -7.38 -18.84 -15.38
CA ASP A 8 -7.96 -17.50 -15.56
C ASP A 8 -9.43 -17.47 -15.16
N GLN A 9 -10.19 -18.52 -15.49
CA GLN A 9 -11.59 -18.63 -15.07
C GLN A 9 -11.72 -18.73 -13.54
N VAL A 10 -10.94 -19.60 -12.90
CA VAL A 10 -10.95 -19.76 -11.44
C VAL A 10 -10.57 -18.46 -10.73
N ILE A 11 -9.56 -17.74 -11.23
CA ILE A 11 -9.14 -16.44 -10.68
C ILE A 11 -10.28 -15.43 -10.79
N ARG A 12 -10.92 -15.31 -11.96
CA ARG A 12 -12.04 -14.39 -12.17
C ARG A 12 -13.21 -14.68 -11.25
N ASP A 13 -13.59 -15.95 -11.10
CA ASP A 13 -14.71 -16.34 -10.25
C ASP A 13 -14.42 -16.03 -8.78
N MET A 14 -13.18 -16.26 -8.31
CA MET A 14 -12.75 -15.88 -6.97
C MET A 14 -12.72 -14.35 -6.78
N GLU A 15 -12.20 -13.60 -7.75
CA GLU A 15 -12.17 -12.13 -7.70
C GLU A 15 -13.59 -11.55 -7.60
N LEU A 16 -14.52 -12.05 -8.42
CA LEU A 16 -15.92 -11.62 -8.40
C LEU A 16 -16.58 -11.94 -7.06
N TYR A 17 -16.36 -13.13 -6.52
CA TYR A 17 -16.86 -13.51 -5.20
C TYR A 17 -16.34 -12.57 -4.11
N LEU A 18 -15.03 -12.30 -4.07
CA LEU A 18 -14.43 -11.41 -3.08
C LEU A 18 -14.94 -9.97 -3.21
N ILE A 19 -15.11 -9.46 -4.43
CA ILE A 19 -15.66 -8.12 -4.66
C ILE A 19 -17.11 -8.05 -4.14
N HIS A 20 -17.91 -9.08 -4.37
CA HIS A 20 -19.29 -9.14 -3.89
C HIS A 20 -19.35 -9.11 -2.37
N GLU A 21 -18.55 -9.93 -1.69
CA GLU A 21 -18.53 -9.96 -0.22
C GLU A 21 -18.01 -8.66 0.39
N VAL A 22 -16.92 -8.09 -0.14
CA VAL A 22 -16.38 -6.81 0.36
C VAL A 22 -17.38 -5.66 0.19
N ARG A 23 -18.19 -5.66 -0.86
CA ARG A 23 -19.24 -4.63 -1.05
C ARG A 23 -20.39 -4.73 -0.05
N LYS A 24 -20.57 -5.87 0.63
CA LYS A 24 -21.55 -6.02 1.71
C LYS A 24 -20.98 -5.53 3.04
N ASP A 25 -19.80 -6.02 3.40
CA ASP A 25 -19.28 -5.88 4.78
C ASP A 25 -18.35 -4.68 4.95
N HIS A 26 -17.65 -4.28 3.89
CA HIS A 26 -16.56 -3.30 3.92
C HIS A 26 -16.61 -2.31 2.75
N ASN A 27 -17.82 -1.99 2.31
CA ASN A 27 -18.06 -1.21 1.10
C ASN A 27 -17.35 0.16 1.14
N ARG A 28 -17.39 0.82 2.30
CA ARG A 28 -16.87 2.16 2.48
C ARG A 28 -15.34 2.16 2.41
N GLU A 29 -14.68 1.29 3.16
CA GLU A 29 -13.23 1.13 3.19
C GLU A 29 -12.70 0.76 1.80
N PHE A 30 -13.40 -0.13 1.09
CA PHE A 30 -13.06 -0.54 -0.27
C PHE A 30 -13.03 0.66 -1.24
N TYR A 31 -14.08 1.49 -1.25
CA TYR A 31 -14.11 2.69 -2.10
C TYR A 31 -13.16 3.79 -1.63
N LEU A 32 -12.92 3.92 -0.33
CA LEU A 32 -11.91 4.83 0.19
C LEU A 32 -10.52 4.47 -0.31
N LEU A 33 -10.13 3.20 -0.27
CA LEU A 33 -8.84 2.75 -0.80
C LEU A 33 -8.73 3.04 -2.31
N ARG A 34 -9.80 2.80 -3.07
CA ARG A 34 -9.86 3.07 -4.52
C ARG A 34 -9.81 4.56 -4.88
N SER A 35 -10.02 5.47 -3.93
CA SER A 35 -9.87 6.90 -4.19
C SER A 35 -8.41 7.33 -4.39
N VAL A 36 -7.45 6.48 -4.00
CA VAL A 36 -6.02 6.71 -4.27
C VAL A 36 -5.72 6.35 -5.72
N PRO A 37 -5.17 7.27 -6.53
CA PRO A 37 -4.73 6.94 -7.89
C PRO A 37 -3.76 5.75 -7.89
N GLY A 38 -4.05 4.74 -8.71
CA GLY A 38 -3.23 3.53 -8.80
C GLY A 38 -3.62 2.40 -7.84
N ILE A 39 -4.59 2.60 -6.93
CA ILE A 39 -5.20 1.50 -6.16
C ILE A 39 -6.49 1.06 -6.86
N GLY A 40 -6.43 -0.10 -7.51
CA GLY A 40 -7.58 -0.77 -8.14
C GLY A 40 -8.26 -1.79 -7.23
N GLU A 41 -9.15 -2.60 -7.78
CA GLU A 41 -9.92 -3.59 -7.01
C GLU A 41 -9.03 -4.60 -6.29
N ILE A 42 -8.10 -5.23 -7.01
CA ILE A 42 -7.19 -6.22 -6.43
C ILE A 42 -6.34 -5.64 -5.30
N LEU A 43 -5.74 -4.47 -5.52
CA LEU A 43 -4.93 -3.81 -4.48
C LEU A 43 -5.78 -3.38 -3.28
N SER A 44 -7.00 -2.90 -3.51
CA SER A 44 -7.93 -2.59 -2.42
C SER A 44 -8.30 -3.83 -1.61
N LEU A 45 -8.59 -4.95 -2.27
CA LEU A 45 -8.88 -6.23 -1.59
C LEU A 45 -7.67 -6.69 -0.77
N THR A 46 -6.47 -6.70 -1.36
CA THR A 46 -5.24 -7.07 -0.65
C THR A 46 -5.02 -6.16 0.56
N LEU A 47 -5.14 -4.84 0.40
CA LEU A 47 -4.96 -3.92 1.52
C LEU A 47 -6.00 -4.14 2.61
N LEU A 48 -7.28 -4.26 2.25
CA LEU A 48 -8.36 -4.45 3.21
C LEU A 48 -8.17 -5.75 4.01
N TYR A 49 -7.97 -6.87 3.32
CA TYR A 49 -7.85 -8.17 3.96
C TYR A 49 -6.54 -8.33 4.72
N GLU A 50 -5.43 -7.72 4.30
CA GLU A 50 -4.17 -7.84 5.04
C GLU A 50 -4.08 -6.85 6.22
N ILE A 51 -4.82 -5.74 6.18
CA ILE A 51 -4.95 -4.82 7.31
C ILE A 51 -5.90 -5.40 8.35
N HIS A 52 -7.04 -5.95 7.91
CA HIS A 52 -8.19 -6.30 8.74
C HIS A 52 -8.59 -5.13 9.65
N ASP A 53 -8.40 -5.27 10.96
CA ASP A 53 -8.70 -4.23 11.92
C ASP A 53 -7.52 -3.26 12.08
N LEU A 54 -7.73 -2.00 11.70
CA LEU A 54 -6.74 -0.93 11.84
C LEU A 54 -6.41 -0.61 13.31
N SER A 55 -7.30 -0.93 14.26
CA SER A 55 -7.13 -0.63 15.69
C SER A 55 -5.91 -1.33 16.30
N ARG A 56 -5.47 -2.44 15.70
CA ARG A 56 -4.23 -3.16 16.06
C ARG A 56 -2.95 -2.32 15.91
N PHE A 57 -3.05 -1.18 15.22
CA PHE A 57 -1.95 -0.25 15.02
C PHE A 57 -2.28 1.10 15.68
N PRO A 58 -2.00 1.28 16.98
CA PRO A 58 -2.26 2.53 17.68
C PRO A 58 -1.52 3.72 17.07
N ARG A 59 -0.36 3.46 16.45
CA ARG A 59 0.44 4.48 15.76
C ARG A 59 0.64 4.12 14.30
N VAL A 60 0.70 5.15 13.45
CA VAL A 60 1.04 4.99 12.03
C VAL A 60 2.40 4.32 11.84
N GLN A 61 3.36 4.52 12.75
CA GLN A 61 4.67 3.88 12.68
C GLN A 61 4.57 2.35 12.81
N ASP A 62 3.64 1.86 13.64
CA ASP A 62 3.42 0.43 13.86
C ASP A 62 2.86 -0.20 12.57
N PHE A 63 1.89 0.48 11.95
CA PHE A 63 1.34 0.08 10.66
C PHE A 63 2.40 0.03 9.56
N LEU A 64 3.19 1.10 9.40
CA LEU A 64 4.24 1.15 8.37
C LEU A 64 5.34 0.10 8.59
N SER A 65 5.65 -0.19 9.86
CA SER A 65 6.60 -1.24 10.23
C SER A 65 6.05 -2.61 9.83
N TYR A 66 4.78 -2.88 10.17
CA TYR A 66 4.08 -4.11 9.79
C TYR A 66 4.00 -4.27 8.27
N ALA A 67 3.67 -3.22 7.52
CA ALA A 67 3.63 -3.22 6.05
C ALA A 67 5.02 -3.22 5.37
N ARG A 68 6.11 -3.32 6.13
CA ARG A 68 7.52 -3.27 5.67
C ARG A 68 7.86 -2.02 4.85
N LEU A 69 7.18 -0.90 5.11
CA LEU A 69 7.38 0.36 4.38
C LEU A 69 8.48 1.23 4.98
N VAL A 70 8.86 0.96 6.21
CA VAL A 70 9.95 1.67 6.90
C VAL A 70 11.06 0.72 7.32
N LYS A 71 12.26 1.27 7.42
CA LYS A 71 13.35 0.57 8.08
C LYS A 71 13.11 0.61 9.59
N GLY A 72 12.69 -0.50 10.19
CA GLY A 72 12.80 -0.66 11.66
C GLY A 72 14.24 -0.57 12.22
N ALA A 73 14.39 -0.78 13.51
CA ALA A 73 15.70 -0.97 14.16
C ALA A 73 16.12 -2.45 14.10
N HIS A 74 17.41 -2.73 14.20
CA HIS A 74 17.91 -4.08 14.53
C HIS A 74 18.99 -3.90 15.59
N GLU A 75 18.60 -4.18 16.81
CA GLU A 75 19.41 -3.97 18.00
C GLU A 75 19.50 -5.28 18.76
N SER A 76 20.70 -5.62 19.22
CA SER A 76 20.93 -6.77 20.09
C SER A 76 21.92 -6.32 21.15
N ASP A 77 21.63 -6.56 22.42
CA ASP A 77 22.50 -6.19 23.53
C ASP A 77 22.90 -4.69 23.48
N GLY A 78 21.92 -3.80 23.26
CA GLY A 78 22.15 -2.36 23.14
C GLY A 78 22.92 -1.89 21.89
N LYS A 79 23.35 -2.82 21.02
CA LYS A 79 24.16 -2.51 19.83
C LYS A 79 23.32 -2.56 18.57
N LYS A 80 23.31 -1.44 17.84
CA LYS A 80 22.69 -1.32 16.51
C LYS A 80 23.52 -2.10 15.49
N LYS A 81 22.94 -3.12 14.87
CA LYS A 81 23.58 -3.91 13.80
C LYS A 81 23.17 -3.41 12.41
N LYS A 82 24.05 -3.60 11.42
CA LYS A 82 23.71 -3.41 10.00
C LYS A 82 22.63 -4.45 9.61
N ARG A 83 21.58 -3.98 8.93
CA ARG A 83 20.41 -4.81 8.64
C ARG A 83 20.58 -5.59 7.35
N THR A 84 20.34 -6.90 7.42
CA THR A 84 19.99 -7.76 6.30
C THR A 84 18.49 -7.66 6.02
N GLY A 85 18.06 -7.90 4.78
CA GLY A 85 16.68 -7.72 4.31
C GLY A 85 15.66 -8.43 5.22
N GLY A 86 14.99 -7.65 6.07
CA GLY A 86 14.10 -8.18 7.09
C GLY A 86 12.91 -8.89 6.47
N LYS A 87 12.75 -10.18 6.79
CA LYS A 87 11.57 -10.98 6.46
C LYS A 87 10.41 -10.79 7.45
N MET A 88 10.45 -9.77 8.30
CA MET A 88 9.43 -9.49 9.31
C MET A 88 8.38 -8.52 8.77
N GLY A 89 7.13 -8.69 9.22
CA GLY A 89 5.95 -7.95 8.76
C GLY A 89 5.23 -8.66 7.61
N ASN A 90 4.29 -7.97 6.98
CA ASN A 90 3.41 -8.52 5.96
C ASN A 90 4.00 -8.33 4.55
N VAL A 91 4.23 -9.43 3.82
CA VAL A 91 4.78 -9.39 2.45
C VAL A 91 3.76 -8.87 1.43
N HIS A 92 2.47 -9.17 1.64
CA HIS A 92 1.40 -8.79 0.72
C HIS A 92 1.15 -7.28 0.78
N LEU A 93 1.15 -6.68 1.97
CA LEU A 93 1.13 -5.21 2.11
C LEU A 93 2.35 -4.55 1.48
N LYS A 94 3.54 -5.15 1.66
CA LYS A 94 4.76 -4.62 1.05
C LYS A 94 4.67 -4.62 -0.48
N TRP A 95 4.19 -5.70 -1.06
CA TRP A 95 3.94 -5.80 -2.49
C TRP A 95 2.89 -4.78 -2.93
N ALA A 96 1.70 -4.78 -2.30
CA ALA A 96 0.58 -3.93 -2.67
C ALA A 96 0.94 -2.44 -2.68
N PHE A 97 1.64 -1.94 -1.65
CA PHE A 97 2.08 -0.55 -1.61
C PHE A 97 3.20 -0.22 -2.62
N SER A 98 4.01 -1.21 -3.01
CA SER A 98 5.05 -1.02 -4.03
C SER A 98 4.41 -0.91 -5.42
N GLU A 99 3.41 -1.75 -5.72
CA GLU A 99 2.59 -1.66 -6.94
C GLU A 99 1.79 -0.36 -6.97
N ALA A 100 1.11 -0.02 -5.86
CA ALA A 100 0.38 1.24 -5.75
C ALA A 100 1.28 2.45 -6.02
N ALA A 101 2.53 2.46 -5.54
CA ALA A 101 3.46 3.54 -5.81
C ALA A 101 3.85 3.66 -7.29
N ALA A 102 4.02 2.53 -7.99
CA ALA A 102 4.30 2.54 -9.42
C ALA A 102 3.07 3.00 -10.23
N LEU A 103 1.89 2.45 -9.93
CA LEU A 103 0.63 2.77 -10.60
C LEU A 103 0.16 4.20 -10.30
N PHE A 104 0.43 4.74 -9.11
CA PHE A 104 0.09 6.11 -8.73
C PHE A 104 0.68 7.16 -9.67
N LEU A 105 1.79 6.85 -10.33
CA LEU A 105 2.44 7.76 -11.29
C LEU A 105 1.79 7.72 -12.68
N ARG A 106 0.98 6.69 -13.00
CA ARG A 106 0.33 6.56 -14.30
C ARG A 106 -0.82 7.56 -14.41
N GLY A 107 -0.71 8.49 -15.36
CA GLY A 107 -1.75 9.51 -15.58
C GLY A 107 -1.85 10.59 -14.49
N ASN A 108 -0.90 10.65 -13.55
CA ASN A 108 -0.91 11.60 -12.43
C ASN A 108 0.26 12.57 -12.52
N SER A 109 0.08 13.69 -13.23
CA SER A 109 1.14 14.68 -13.47
C SER A 109 1.64 15.34 -12.18
N VAL A 110 0.76 15.56 -11.20
CA VAL A 110 1.11 16.12 -9.89
C VAL A 110 1.97 15.13 -9.09
N GLY A 111 1.58 13.85 -9.07
CA GLY A 111 2.35 12.77 -8.47
C GLY A 111 3.72 12.57 -9.13
N GLN A 112 3.79 12.66 -10.46
CA GLN A 112 5.05 12.59 -11.22
C GLN A 112 5.99 13.75 -10.87
N LYS A 113 5.50 14.99 -10.78
CA LYS A 113 6.30 16.14 -10.36
C LYS A 113 6.86 15.97 -8.94
N TYR A 114 6.04 15.44 -8.02
CA TYR A 114 6.49 15.11 -6.67
C TYR A 114 7.57 14.02 -6.68
N PHE A 115 7.35 12.94 -7.45
CA PHE A 115 8.28 11.83 -7.58
C PHE A 115 9.64 12.26 -8.17
N ALA A 116 9.65 13.09 -9.21
CA ALA A 116 10.87 13.59 -9.84
C ALA A 116 11.79 14.32 -8.84
N ARG A 117 11.22 15.05 -7.88
CA ARG A 117 11.99 15.70 -6.79
C ARG A 117 12.65 14.67 -5.87
N LEU A 118 11.93 13.60 -5.53
CA LEU A 118 12.47 12.50 -4.73
C LEU A 118 13.55 11.73 -5.48
N GLU A 119 13.32 11.45 -6.76
CA GLU A 119 14.25 10.73 -7.63
C GLU A 119 15.57 11.49 -7.76
N LYS A 120 15.52 12.82 -8.01
CA LYS A 120 16.72 13.67 -8.06
C LYS A 120 17.56 13.61 -6.78
N LYS A 121 16.91 13.48 -5.61
CA LYS A 121 17.60 13.49 -4.30
C LYS A 121 18.08 12.12 -3.85
N HIS A 122 17.40 11.05 -4.25
CA HIS A 122 17.56 9.72 -3.63
C HIS A 122 17.78 8.58 -4.62
N GLY A 123 17.62 8.81 -5.92
CA GLY A 123 17.57 7.79 -6.95
C GLY A 123 16.22 7.07 -7.02
N LYS A 124 15.93 6.46 -8.18
CA LYS A 124 14.63 5.90 -8.54
C LYS A 124 14.07 4.89 -7.53
N GLY A 125 14.85 3.85 -7.19
CA GLY A 125 14.39 2.78 -6.30
C GLY A 125 14.06 3.26 -4.88
N LYS A 126 14.88 4.18 -4.34
CA LYS A 126 14.64 4.78 -3.03
C LYS A 126 13.48 5.77 -3.07
N ALA A 127 13.33 6.53 -4.15
CA ALA A 127 12.19 7.41 -4.36
C ALA A 127 10.85 6.64 -4.38
N LEU A 128 10.78 5.50 -5.06
CA LEU A 128 9.59 4.63 -5.06
C LEU A 128 9.29 4.10 -3.65
N SER A 129 10.32 3.70 -2.91
CA SER A 129 10.17 3.24 -1.52
C SER A 129 9.64 4.34 -0.60
N ILE A 130 10.11 5.58 -0.77
CA ILE A 130 9.62 6.75 -0.03
C ILE A 130 8.17 7.05 -0.40
N LEU A 131 7.82 6.99 -1.70
CA LEU A 131 6.45 7.19 -2.17
C LEU A 131 5.50 6.13 -1.61
N ALA A 132 5.89 4.85 -1.65
CA ALA A 132 5.12 3.75 -1.07
C ALA A 132 4.88 3.96 0.44
N ALA A 133 5.91 4.36 1.19
CA ALA A 133 5.77 4.67 2.61
C ALA A 133 4.82 5.85 2.88
N LYS A 134 4.84 6.86 2.01
CA LYS A 134 3.93 8.00 2.10
C LYS A 134 2.49 7.60 1.76
N LEU A 135 2.27 6.76 0.75
CA LEU A 135 0.96 6.18 0.45
C LEU A 135 0.43 5.34 1.63
N GLY A 136 1.28 4.53 2.27
CA GLY A 136 0.91 3.81 3.48
C GLY A 136 0.43 4.73 4.62
N ARG A 137 1.11 5.87 4.82
CA ARG A 137 0.65 6.88 5.80
C ARG A 137 -0.70 7.48 5.42
N ALA A 138 -0.88 7.78 4.14
CA ALA A 138 -2.14 8.32 3.64
C ALA A 138 -3.28 7.33 3.88
N VAL A 139 -3.11 6.06 3.48
CA VAL A 139 -4.09 4.99 3.68
C VAL A 139 -4.45 4.82 5.16
N TYR A 140 -3.45 4.80 6.05
CA TYR A 140 -3.70 4.70 7.49
C TYR A 140 -4.63 5.82 8.00
N TYR A 141 -4.34 7.08 7.65
CA TYR A 141 -5.17 8.19 8.09
C TYR A 141 -6.51 8.30 7.35
N MET A 142 -6.58 7.85 6.10
CA MET A 142 -7.82 7.79 5.33
C MET A 142 -8.80 6.82 5.96
N LEU A 143 -8.34 5.61 6.31
CA LEU A 143 -9.15 4.61 6.99
C LEU A 143 -9.53 5.08 8.41
N LEU A 144 -8.56 5.57 9.18
CA LEU A 144 -8.81 6.04 10.55
C LEU A 144 -9.82 7.20 10.62
N ARG A 145 -9.74 8.15 9.68
CA ARG A 145 -10.62 9.34 9.66
C ARG A 145 -11.82 9.18 8.75
N ASN A 146 -11.88 8.06 8.05
CA ASN A 146 -12.93 7.72 7.12
C ASN A 146 -13.15 8.79 6.02
N LYS A 147 -12.04 9.26 5.44
CA LYS A 147 -11.98 10.33 4.42
C LYS A 147 -11.29 9.87 3.15
N PRO A 148 -11.75 10.30 1.95
CA PRO A 148 -11.14 9.94 0.68
C PRO A 148 -9.76 10.59 0.51
N PHE A 149 -9.01 10.09 -0.47
CA PHE A 149 -7.68 10.58 -0.79
C PHE A 149 -7.74 11.98 -1.40
N GLU A 150 -6.89 12.88 -0.89
CA GLU A 150 -6.75 14.24 -1.38
C GLU A 150 -5.34 14.44 -1.95
N LEU A 151 -5.22 14.47 -3.28
CA LEU A 151 -3.92 14.53 -3.96
C LEU A 151 -3.11 15.78 -3.61
N GLN A 152 -3.76 16.94 -3.49
CA GLN A 152 -3.08 18.20 -3.19
C GLN A 152 -2.48 18.20 -1.78
N ARG A 153 -3.25 17.73 -0.80
CA ARG A 153 -2.78 17.54 0.57
C ARG A 153 -1.64 16.53 0.65
N PHE A 154 -1.74 15.45 -0.14
CA PHE A 154 -0.71 14.41 -0.19
C PHE A 154 0.64 14.97 -0.64
N VAL A 155 0.70 15.77 -1.70
CA VAL A 155 1.98 16.30 -2.21
C VAL A 155 2.52 17.49 -1.42
N ALA A 156 1.66 18.20 -0.68
CA ALA A 156 2.06 19.37 0.12
C ALA A 156 2.67 19.01 1.49
N ALA A 157 2.21 17.92 2.11
CA ALA A 157 2.77 17.36 3.34
C ALA A 157 4.11 16.66 3.11
#